data_AF-T2ITE6-F1
#
_entry.id   AF-T2ITE6-F1
#
_cell.length_a   1.000
_cell.length_b   1.000
_cell.length_c   1.000
_cell.angle_alpha   90.00
_cell.angle_beta   90.00
_cell.angle_gamma   90.00
#
_symmetry.space_group_name_H-M   'P 1'
#
loop_
_entity.id
_entity.type
_entity.pdbx_description
1 polymer ?
#
loop_
_entity_poly.entity_id
_entity_poly.type
_entity_poly.pdbx_seq_one_letter_code
_entity_poly.pdbx_strand_id
1 'polypeptide(L)'
;MLRSWHETANINPTWGKLRLVLAHVWDYTDLDINQSPFNIGIHLKLKEFNDSQINELAQEYKLKLEQDDLDKIKALIGGHPKLINLTFQHLSSQAETLDEIIEKAPTELGIYREFLRQHFSILRRDNNQELYQYFQDIINTQESKKMAS
;
A
#
# COMPACT_ATOMS: atom_id res chain seq x y z
N MET A 1 -13.52 25.20 -6.54
CA MET A 1 -12.98 25.95 -5.38
C MET A 1 -11.46 25.79 -5.24
N LEU A 2 -10.90 24.58 -5.03
CA LEU A 2 -9.44 24.37 -4.89
C LEU A 2 -8.61 24.93 -6.05
N ARG A 3 -9.05 24.67 -7.28
CA ARG A 3 -8.49 25.26 -8.51
C ARG A 3 -8.41 26.78 -8.47
N SER A 4 -9.50 27.43 -8.08
CA SER A 4 -9.58 28.89 -8.00
C SER A 4 -8.61 29.46 -6.97
N TRP A 5 -8.43 28.80 -5.82
CA TRP A 5 -7.46 29.23 -4.81
C TRP A 5 -6.01 29.04 -5.28
N HIS A 6 -5.72 27.92 -5.96
CA HIS A 6 -4.39 27.70 -6.56
C HIS A 6 -4.10 28.73 -7.66
N GLU A 7 -5.04 29.00 -8.56
CA GLU A 7 -4.87 30.01 -9.62
C GLU A 7 -4.74 31.43 -9.03
N THR A 8 -5.47 31.74 -7.95
CA THR A 8 -5.35 33.02 -7.24
C THR A 8 -3.98 33.19 -6.59
N ALA A 9 -3.35 32.10 -6.12
CA ALA A 9 -2.01 32.12 -5.57
C ALA A 9 -0.93 32.49 -6.59
N ASN A 10 -1.17 32.28 -7.89
CA ASN A 10 -0.28 32.73 -8.96
C ASN A 10 -0.32 34.25 -9.18
N ILE A 11 -1.40 34.92 -8.76
CA ILE A 11 -1.65 36.35 -9.01
C ILE A 11 -1.47 37.18 -7.73
N ASN A 12 -1.82 36.63 -6.56
CA ASN A 12 -1.74 37.33 -5.28
C ASN A 12 -0.66 36.69 -4.36
N PRO A 13 0.43 37.40 -4.05
CA PRO A 13 1.52 36.90 -3.21
C PRO A 13 1.10 36.43 -1.81
N THR A 14 -0.01 36.98 -1.28
CA THR A 14 -0.56 36.56 0.01
C THR A 14 -1.12 35.15 -0.07
N TRP A 15 -1.83 34.83 -1.16
CA TRP A 15 -2.36 33.49 -1.43
C TRP A 15 -1.25 32.50 -1.78
N GLY A 16 -0.11 32.95 -2.31
CA GLY A 16 1.10 32.14 -2.53
C GLY A 16 1.69 31.51 -1.25
N LYS A 17 1.32 31.98 -0.06
CA LYS A 17 1.72 31.40 1.24
C LYS A 17 0.85 30.24 1.68
N LEU A 18 -0.32 30.05 1.07
CA LEU A 18 -1.23 28.95 1.38
C LEU A 18 -0.74 27.67 0.69
N ARG A 19 -0.46 26.63 1.47
CA ARG A 19 -0.18 25.27 0.97
C ARG A 19 -1.37 24.38 1.29
N LEU A 20 -1.90 23.70 0.29
CA LEU A 20 -2.99 22.75 0.43
C LEU A 20 -2.45 21.34 0.14
N VAL A 21 -2.76 20.39 1.01
CA VAL A 21 -2.42 18.97 0.85
C VAL A 21 -3.73 18.20 0.76
N LEU A 22 -3.87 17.39 -0.29
CA LEU A 22 -5.02 16.54 -0.50
C LEU A 22 -4.56 15.09 -0.52
N ALA A 23 -5.23 14.23 0.25
CA ALA A 23 -5.03 12.78 0.24
C ALA A 23 -6.28 12.11 -0.29
N HIS A 24 -6.13 11.22 -1.27
CA HIS A 24 -7.22 10.45 -1.87
C HIS A 24 -6.78 9.01 -2.11
N VAL A 25 -7.75 8.09 -2.16
CA VAL A 25 -7.51 6.63 -2.24
C VAL A 25 -7.57 6.10 -3.68
N TRP A 26 -8.19 6.85 -4.61
CA TRP A 26 -8.33 6.46 -6.02
C TRP A 26 -7.67 7.45 -6.96
N ASP A 27 -6.95 6.94 -7.95
CA ASP A 27 -6.40 7.76 -9.03
C ASP A 27 -7.57 8.23 -9.91
N TYR A 28 -7.86 9.52 -9.94
CA TYR A 28 -8.94 10.09 -10.75
C TYR A 28 -8.50 10.20 -12.22
N THR A 29 -8.14 9.08 -12.84
CA THR A 29 -7.67 9.06 -14.24
C THR A 29 -8.82 9.18 -15.24
N ASP A 30 -10.05 8.85 -14.85
CA ASP A 30 -11.21 8.78 -15.74
C ASP A 30 -12.04 10.07 -15.81
N LEU A 31 -11.68 11.10 -15.03
CA LEU A 31 -12.29 12.43 -15.19
C LEU A 31 -11.59 13.16 -16.33
N ASP A 32 -12.37 13.59 -17.32
CA ASP A 32 -11.94 14.49 -18.40
C ASP A 32 -10.92 15.51 -17.86
N ILE A 33 -9.76 15.58 -18.51
CA ILE A 33 -8.58 16.35 -18.10
C ILE A 33 -8.95 17.82 -17.83
N ASN A 34 -9.98 18.30 -18.51
CA ASN A 34 -10.52 19.65 -18.41
C ASN A 34 -11.51 19.85 -17.25
N GLN A 35 -12.01 18.77 -16.64
CA GLN A 35 -13.05 18.79 -15.61
C GLN A 35 -12.58 18.35 -14.22
N SER A 36 -11.42 17.69 -14.09
CA SER A 36 -10.90 17.32 -12.78
C SER A 36 -10.39 18.54 -12.01
N PRO A 37 -10.99 18.89 -10.84
CA PRO A 37 -10.47 19.95 -9.98
C PRO A 37 -9.18 19.54 -9.25
N PHE A 38 -8.70 18.31 -9.46
CA PHE A 38 -7.59 17.67 -8.76
C PHE A 38 -6.29 17.62 -9.59
N ASN A 39 -6.32 18.04 -10.86
CA ASN A 39 -5.16 18.05 -11.75
C ASN A 39 -4.23 19.25 -11.53
N ILE A 40 -4.09 19.72 -10.28
CA ILE A 40 -3.42 20.97 -9.94
C ILE A 40 -2.49 20.73 -8.75
N GLY A 41 -1.22 21.07 -8.91
CA GLY A 41 -0.17 20.89 -7.89
C GLY A 41 0.77 19.72 -8.18
N ILE A 42 1.56 19.34 -7.18
CA ILE A 42 2.53 18.23 -7.27
C ILE A 42 1.82 16.95 -6.84
N HIS A 43 1.71 15.98 -7.75
CA HIS A 43 1.18 14.66 -7.42
C HIS A 43 2.27 13.78 -6.80
N LEU A 44 2.06 13.35 -5.56
CA LEU A 44 2.97 12.47 -4.84
C LEU A 44 2.33 11.08 -4.73
N LYS A 45 2.80 10.15 -5.55
CA LYS A 45 2.40 8.74 -5.42
C LYS A 45 3.12 8.14 -4.22
N LEU A 46 2.33 7.75 -3.21
CA LEU A 46 2.86 6.99 -2.07
C LEU A 46 3.35 5.63 -2.58
N LYS A 47 4.61 5.33 -2.28
CA LYS A 47 5.26 4.08 -2.64
C LYS A 47 5.27 3.15 -1.44
N GLU A 48 5.57 1.89 -1.71
CA GLU A 48 5.98 0.96 -0.67
C GLU A 48 7.19 1.50 0.10
N PHE A 49 7.29 1.10 1.36
CA PHE A 49 8.43 1.43 2.20
C PHE A 49 9.69 0.74 1.69
N ASN A 50 10.78 1.50 1.67
CA ASN A 50 12.11 0.94 1.49
C ASN A 50 12.70 0.46 2.83
N ASP A 51 13.85 -0.20 2.77
CA ASP A 51 14.54 -0.77 3.92
C ASP A 51 14.79 0.24 5.06
N SER A 52 15.18 1.48 4.73
CA SER A 52 15.38 2.55 5.73
C SER A 52 14.10 2.87 6.45
N GLN A 53 13.00 3.03 5.71
CA GLN A 53 11.69 3.36 6.27
C GLN A 53 11.11 2.23 7.11
N ILE A 54 11.32 0.96 6.69
CA ILE A 54 10.91 -0.20 7.48
C ILE A 54 11.70 -0.25 8.78
N ASN A 55 13.01 -0.02 8.75
CA ASN A 55 13.86 -0.03 9.94
C ASN A 55 13.54 1.13 10.89
N GLU A 56 13.36 2.34 10.36
CA GLU A 56 12.92 3.51 11.14
C GLU A 56 11.59 3.21 11.85
N LEU A 57 10.62 2.62 11.15
CA LEU A 57 9.35 2.25 11.75
C LEU A 57 9.53 1.16 12.81
N ALA A 58 10.42 0.18 12.62
CA ALA A 58 10.67 -0.86 13.62
C ALA A 58 11.19 -0.26 14.94
N GLN A 59 12.03 0.78 14.86
CA GLN A 59 12.55 1.50 16.01
C GLN A 59 11.45 2.25 16.77
N GLU A 60 10.50 2.88 16.07
CA GLU A 60 9.32 3.52 16.69
C GLU A 60 8.46 2.50 17.46
N TYR A 61 8.36 1.28 16.93
CA TYR A 61 7.71 0.15 17.61
C TYR A 61 8.57 -0.50 18.71
N LYS A 62 9.80 0.00 18.93
CA LYS A 62 10.79 -0.50 19.89
C LYS A 62 11.15 -1.97 19.66
N LEU A 63 11.08 -2.43 18.41
CA LEU A 63 11.45 -3.78 18.01
C LEU A 63 12.96 -3.86 17.83
N LYS A 64 13.56 -4.96 18.28
CA LYS A 64 14.96 -5.29 18.01
C LYS A 64 14.98 -6.29 16.85
N LEU A 65 14.87 -5.79 15.63
CA LEU A 65 14.96 -6.60 14.42
C LEU A 65 16.39 -6.59 13.90
N GLU A 66 16.93 -7.76 13.60
CA GLU A 66 18.18 -7.88 12.87
C GLU A 66 17.93 -7.78 11.36
N GLN A 67 19.01 -7.68 10.57
CA GLN A 67 18.90 -7.59 9.12
C GLN A 67 18.17 -8.81 8.51
N ASP A 68 18.41 -10.01 9.07
CA ASP A 68 17.74 -11.24 8.65
C ASP A 68 16.21 -11.18 8.87
N ASP A 69 15.78 -10.58 9.99
CA ASP A 69 14.35 -10.40 10.28
C ASP A 69 13.70 -9.44 9.27
N LEU A 70 14.37 -8.34 8.96
CA LEU A 70 13.90 -7.38 7.95
C LEU A 70 13.79 -8.04 6.57
N ASP A 71 14.76 -8.87 6.21
CA ASP A 71 14.75 -9.58 4.93
C ASP A 71 13.64 -10.62 4.85
N LYS A 72 13.36 -11.35 5.95
CA LYS A 72 12.19 -12.26 6.04
C LYS A 72 10.87 -11.51 5.89
N ILE A 73 10.71 -10.37 6.58
CA ILE A 73 9.49 -9.56 6.50
C ILE A 73 9.27 -9.05 5.07
N LYS A 74 10.31 -8.51 4.42
CA LYS A 74 10.23 -8.06 3.03
C LYS A 74 9.96 -9.20 2.06
N ALA A 75 10.56 -10.37 2.27
CA ALA A 75 10.29 -11.53 1.43
C ALA A 75 8.81 -11.97 1.50
N LEU A 76 8.17 -11.79 2.67
CA LEU A 76 6.78 -12.18 2.87
C LEU A 76 5.78 -11.14 2.34
N ILE A 77 6.00 -9.85 2.60
CA ILE A 77 4.99 -8.80 2.37
C ILE A 77 5.51 -7.57 1.61
N GLY A 78 6.75 -7.61 1.12
CA GLY A 78 7.39 -6.48 0.44
C GLY A 78 7.53 -5.27 1.36
N GLY A 79 7.33 -4.07 0.81
CA GLY A 79 7.30 -2.82 1.56
C GLY A 79 5.89 -2.32 1.84
N HIS A 80 4.86 -3.17 1.81
CA HIS A 80 3.47 -2.72 1.86
C HIS A 80 3.13 -2.07 3.22
N PRO A 81 2.88 -0.74 3.30
CA PRO A 81 2.83 -0.01 4.57
C PRO A 81 1.83 -0.56 5.58
N LYS A 82 0.64 -0.98 5.10
CA LYS A 82 -0.41 -1.55 5.98
C LYS A 82 0.01 -2.90 6.57
N LEU A 83 0.71 -3.73 5.80
CA LEU A 83 1.09 -5.08 6.24
C LEU A 83 2.25 -4.97 7.21
N ILE A 84 3.26 -4.15 6.90
CA ILE A 84 4.40 -3.87 7.79
C ILE A 84 3.90 -3.37 9.15
N ASN A 85 2.99 -2.41 9.14
CA ASN A 85 2.42 -1.86 10.37
C ASN A 85 1.66 -2.92 11.19
N LEU A 86 0.94 -3.83 10.53
CA LEU A 86 0.25 -4.93 11.19
C LEU A 86 1.24 -5.94 11.81
N THR A 87 2.26 -6.33 11.06
CA THR A 87 3.35 -7.20 11.55
C THR A 87 3.99 -6.59 12.80
N PHE A 88 4.36 -5.31 12.75
CA PHE A 88 5.04 -4.65 13.86
C PHE A 88 4.12 -4.46 15.07
N GLN A 89 2.83 -4.20 14.86
CA GLN A 89 1.84 -4.21 15.95
C GLN A 89 1.81 -5.55 16.69
N HIS A 90 1.75 -6.67 15.96
CA HIS A 90 1.74 -8.02 16.55
C HIS A 90 3.07 -8.37 17.26
N LEU A 91 4.21 -8.01 16.67
CA LEU A 91 5.51 -8.23 17.29
C LEU A 91 5.70 -7.39 18.56
N SER A 92 5.27 -6.13 18.53
CA SER A 92 5.45 -5.19 19.65
C SER A 92 4.56 -5.53 20.85
N SER A 93 3.40 -6.15 20.61
CA SER A 93 2.52 -6.65 21.68
C SER A 93 3.01 -7.97 22.28
N GLN A 94 4.09 -8.56 21.75
CA GLN A 94 4.63 -9.87 22.15
C GLN A 94 3.59 -11.00 22.07
N ALA A 95 2.59 -10.85 21.19
CA ALA A 95 1.56 -11.86 21.01
C ALA A 95 2.08 -13.09 20.26
N GLU A 96 2.96 -12.88 19.28
CA GLU A 96 3.52 -13.91 18.40
C GLU A 96 4.97 -13.55 18.05
N THR A 97 5.80 -14.57 17.80
CA THR A 97 7.16 -14.36 17.26
C THR A 97 7.12 -14.14 15.75
N LEU A 98 8.21 -13.62 15.17
CA LEU A 98 8.28 -13.42 13.71
C LEU A 98 8.12 -14.74 12.95
N ASP A 99 8.78 -15.81 13.41
CA ASP A 99 8.68 -17.13 12.77
C ASP A 99 7.25 -17.68 12.84
N GLU A 100 6.55 -17.51 13.96
CA GLU A 100 5.14 -17.89 14.10
C GLU A 100 4.23 -17.09 13.15
N ILE A 101 4.48 -15.79 12.99
CA ILE A 101 3.73 -14.95 12.05
C ILE A 101 3.96 -15.44 10.61
N ILE A 102 5.21 -15.75 10.25
CA ILE A 102 5.56 -16.26 8.91
C ILE A 102 4.87 -17.61 8.65
N GLU A 103 4.91 -18.52 9.62
CA GLU A 103 4.28 -19.85 9.49
C GLU A 103 2.76 -19.75 9.33
N LYS A 104 2.11 -18.86 10.09
CA LYS A 104 0.65 -18.67 10.04
C LYS A 104 0.19 -17.80 8.88
N ALA A 105 1.06 -16.96 8.31
CA ALA A 105 0.74 -16.00 7.25
C ALA A 105 -0.09 -16.57 6.07
N PRO A 106 0.20 -17.77 5.52
CA PRO A 106 -0.58 -18.33 4.42
C PRO A 106 -1.90 -18.99 4.87
N THR A 107 -2.23 -18.98 6.15
CA THR A 107 -3.38 -19.70 6.73
C THR A 107 -4.51 -18.77 7.14
N GLU A 108 -5.70 -19.35 7.39
CA GLU A 108 -6.86 -18.64 7.96
C GLU A 108 -6.67 -18.20 9.42
N LEU A 109 -5.55 -18.55 10.05
CA LEU A 109 -5.15 -18.08 11.37
C LEU A 109 -4.12 -16.95 11.30
N GLY A 110 -3.61 -16.64 10.11
CA GLY A 110 -2.60 -15.60 9.91
C GLY A 110 -3.15 -14.19 10.11
N ILE A 111 -2.27 -13.29 10.55
CA ILE A 111 -2.61 -11.89 10.81
C ILE A 111 -3.09 -11.16 9.54
N TYR A 112 -2.65 -11.60 8.35
CA TYR A 112 -3.00 -10.98 7.08
C TYR A 112 -4.34 -11.46 6.50
N ARG A 113 -5.04 -12.40 7.14
CA ARG A 113 -6.26 -13.04 6.60
C ARG A 113 -7.29 -12.04 6.11
N GLU A 114 -7.61 -11.03 6.92
CA GLU A 114 -8.65 -10.05 6.56
C GLU A 114 -8.24 -9.23 5.33
N PHE A 115 -6.97 -8.83 5.25
CA PHE A 115 -6.44 -8.12 4.10
C PHE A 115 -6.52 -8.99 2.84
N LEU A 116 -6.08 -10.24 2.92
CA LEU A 116 -6.11 -11.19 1.80
C LEU A 116 -7.54 -11.49 1.34
N ARG A 117 -8.48 -11.69 2.28
CA ARG A 117 -9.90 -11.90 1.98
C ARG A 117 -10.52 -10.72 1.24
N GLN A 118 -10.23 -9.49 1.69
CA GLN A 118 -10.72 -8.29 1.02
C GLN A 118 -10.21 -8.21 -0.43
N HIS A 119 -8.91 -8.47 -0.65
CA HIS A 119 -8.34 -8.46 -2.01
C HIS A 119 -8.89 -9.60 -2.88
N PHE A 120 -9.05 -10.79 -2.32
CA PHE A 120 -9.68 -11.91 -3.01
C PHE A 120 -11.14 -11.62 -3.38
N SER A 121 -11.90 -10.98 -2.50
CA SER A 121 -13.26 -10.52 -2.80
C SER A 121 -13.30 -9.46 -3.91
N ILE A 122 -12.29 -8.59 -4.00
CA ILE A 122 -12.17 -7.62 -5.10
C ILE A 122 -11.85 -8.33 -6.42
N LEU A 123 -10.91 -9.29 -6.41
CA LEU A 123 -10.56 -10.08 -7.59
C LEU A 123 -11.77 -10.85 -8.15
N ARG A 124 -12.65 -11.36 -7.28
CA ARG A 124 -13.84 -12.14 -7.67
C ARG A 124 -15.02 -11.32 -8.21
N ARG A 125 -14.92 -9.99 -8.27
CA ARG A 125 -15.99 -9.16 -8.83
C ARG A 125 -16.07 -9.34 -10.35
N ASP A 126 -17.29 -9.25 -10.89
CA ASP A 126 -17.57 -9.51 -12.31
C ASP A 126 -16.73 -8.66 -13.28
N ASN A 127 -16.31 -7.46 -12.86
CA ASN A 127 -15.46 -6.57 -13.65
C ASN A 127 -13.96 -6.96 -13.67
N ASN A 128 -13.55 -8.01 -12.94
CA ASN A 128 -12.16 -8.46 -12.81
C ASN A 128 -11.96 -9.93 -13.26
N GLN A 129 -12.88 -10.47 -14.07
CA GLN A 129 -12.90 -11.89 -14.40
C GLN A 129 -11.60 -12.41 -15.06
N GLU A 130 -10.97 -11.61 -15.93
CA GLU A 130 -9.68 -11.94 -16.55
C GLU A 130 -8.54 -11.99 -15.53
N LEU A 131 -8.45 -10.99 -14.64
CA LEU A 131 -7.49 -10.96 -13.53
C LEU A 131 -7.67 -12.16 -12.60
N TYR A 132 -8.91 -12.53 -12.32
CA TYR A 132 -9.22 -13.68 -11.48
C TYR A 132 -8.77 -15.00 -12.11
N GLN A 133 -9.05 -15.21 -13.40
CA GLN A 133 -8.59 -16.39 -14.12
C GLN A 133 -7.06 -16.49 -14.13
N TYR A 134 -6.40 -15.37 -14.42
CA TYR A 134 -4.95 -15.29 -14.40
C TYR A 134 -4.34 -15.62 -13.03
N PHE A 135 -4.95 -15.11 -11.96
CA PHE A 135 -4.57 -15.41 -10.59
C PHE A 135 -4.74 -16.91 -10.26
N GLN A 136 -5.84 -17.53 -10.70
CA GLN A 136 -6.06 -18.97 -10.53
C GLN A 136 -4.99 -19.80 -11.26
N ASP A 137 -4.58 -19.39 -12.45
CA ASP A 137 -3.52 -20.07 -13.19
C ASP A 137 -2.18 -20.02 -12.45
N ILE A 138 -1.81 -18.86 -11.87
CA ILE A 138 -0.57 -18.73 -11.08
C ILE A 138 -0.57 -19.70 -9.89
N ILE A 139 -1.67 -19.75 -9.13
CA ILE A 139 -1.77 -20.66 -7.96
C ILE A 139 -1.63 -22.12 -8.40
N ASN A 140 -2.23 -22.50 -9.52
CA ASN A 140 -2.24 -23.88 -9.99
C ASN A 140 -0.93 -24.31 -10.68
N THR A 141 -0.12 -23.37 -11.17
CA THR A 141 1.09 -23.70 -11.95
C THR A 141 2.39 -23.67 -11.12
N GLN A 142 2.39 -23.15 -9.88
CA GLN A 142 3.61 -22.90 -9.05
C GLN A 142 4.72 -22.08 -9.76
N GLU A 143 4.47 -21.49 -10.93
CA GLU A 143 5.40 -20.67 -11.70
C GLU A 143 4.85 -19.25 -11.90
N SER A 144 5.74 -18.26 -11.73
CA SER A 144 5.46 -16.85 -12.02
C SER A 144 5.28 -16.65 -13.54
N LYS A 145 4.04 -16.51 -14.00
CA LYS A 145 3.74 -15.99 -15.35
C LYS A 145 3.67 -14.46 -15.29
N LYS A 146 4.01 -13.79 -16.40
CA LYS A 146 3.75 -12.34 -16.59
C LYS A 146 2.41 -12.14 -17.30
N MET A 147 1.61 -11.20 -16.83
CA MET A 147 0.34 -10.85 -17.48
C MET A 147 0.69 -10.11 -18.78
N ALA A 148 0.24 -10.62 -19.92
CA ALA A 148 0.45 -9.97 -21.20
C ALA A 148 -0.50 -8.76 -21.30
N SER A 149 0.07 -7.58 -21.54
CA SER A 149 -0.64 -6.32 -21.79
C SER A 149 -1.20 -6.24 -23.20
#